data_AF-A0A1I2KQM3-F1
#
_entry.id   AF-A0A1I2KQM3-F1
#
_cell.length_a   1.000
_cell.length_b   1.000
_cell.length_c   1.000
_cell.angle_alpha   90.00
_cell.angle_beta   90.00
_cell.angle_gamma   90.00
#
_symmetry.space_group_name_H-M   'P 1'
#
loop_
_entity.id
_entity.type
_entity.pdbx_description
1 polymer ?
#
loop_
_entity_poly.entity_id
_entity_poly.type
_entity_poly.pdbx_seq_one_letter_code
_entity_poly.pdbx_strand_id
1 'polypeptide(L)'
;MSALDDLTRDYRVAFLQYLPRRAEAALHRGYELGRTAVTEGLSILELVRIHHEVFLEVLRETPAADLPEVATAASEFLLEVLATFDMTQRGFLDRR
;
A
#
# COMPACT_ATOMS: atom_id res chain seq x y z
N MET A 1 7.75 16.65 10.63
CA MET A 1 7.64 15.87 9.38
C MET A 1 6.20 15.96 8.93
N SER A 2 5.93 15.92 7.62
CA SER A 2 4.55 15.96 7.13
C SER A 2 3.88 14.58 7.27
N ALA A 3 2.55 14.54 7.37
CA ALA A 3 1.80 13.28 7.39
C ALA A 3 2.10 12.37 6.18
N LEU A 4 2.45 12.99 5.04
CA LEU A 4 2.85 12.28 3.84
C LEU A 4 4.24 11.61 3.98
N ASP A 5 5.19 12.27 4.66
CA ASP A 5 6.52 11.70 4.92
C ASP A 5 6.44 10.49 5.86
N ASP A 6 5.59 10.59 6.89
CA ASP A 6 5.34 9.51 7.85
C ASP A 6 4.68 8.32 7.15
N LEU A 7 3.62 8.58 6.35
CA LEU A 7 2.98 7.53 5.55
C LEU A 7 3.96 6.87 4.58
N THR A 8 4.81 7.65 3.90
CA THR A 8 5.79 7.10 2.94
C THR A 8 6.77 6.14 3.63
N ARG A 9 7.25 6.51 4.82
CA ARG A 9 8.14 5.67 5.62
C ARG A 9 7.45 4.38 6.04
N ASP A 10 6.25 4.49 6.61
CA ASP A 10 5.52 3.33 7.12
C ASP A 10 5.07 2.40 6.00
N TYR A 11 4.67 2.96 4.85
CA TYR A 11 4.35 2.22 3.64
C TYR A 11 5.53 1.39 3.16
N ARG A 12 6.71 2.00 3.05
CA ARG A 12 7.94 1.31 2.66
C ARG A 12 8.26 0.15 3.59
N VAL A 13 8.17 0.36 4.90
CA VAL A 13 8.44 -0.69 5.90
C VAL A 13 7.47 -1.86 5.74
N ALA A 14 6.16 -1.58 5.65
CA ALA A 14 5.15 -2.61 5.47
C ALA A 14 5.32 -3.38 4.15
N PHE A 15 5.61 -2.66 3.07
CA PHE A 15 5.82 -3.25 1.75
C PHE A 15 7.01 -4.23 1.72
N LEU A 16 8.16 -3.81 2.24
CA LEU A 16 9.36 -4.65 2.31
C LEU A 16 9.19 -5.87 3.23
N GLN A 17 8.37 -5.76 4.28
CA GLN A 17 8.04 -6.89 5.14
C GLN A 17 7.08 -7.88 4.49
N TYR A 18 6.22 -7.40 3.59
CA TYR A 18 5.25 -8.23 2.88
C TYR A 18 5.92 -9.12 1.81
N LEU A 19 6.85 -8.57 1.02
CA LEU A 19 7.43 -9.25 -0.15
C LEU A 19 8.00 -10.67 0.12
N PRO A 20 8.78 -10.93 1.19
CA PRO A 20 9.45 -12.24 1.35
C PRO A 20 8.53 -13.35 1.84
N ARG A 21 7.38 -13.01 2.44
CA ARG A 21 6.54 -13.99 3.16
C ARG A 21 5.09 -14.01 2.70
N ARG A 22 4.64 -13.00 1.96
CA ARG A 22 3.24 -12.77 1.58
C ARG A 22 2.28 -13.01 2.75
N ALA A 23 2.71 -12.71 3.97
CA ALA A 23 2.02 -13.12 5.18
C ALA A 23 0.76 -12.27 5.39
N GLU A 24 -0.33 -12.89 5.83
CA GLU A 24 -1.59 -12.20 6.16
C GLU A 24 -1.39 -11.06 7.17
N ALA A 25 -0.46 -11.21 8.12
CA ALA A 25 -0.10 -10.17 9.08
C ALA A 25 0.47 -8.90 8.41
N ALA A 26 1.15 -9.04 7.28
CA ALA A 26 1.68 -7.92 6.51
C ALA A 26 0.61 -7.30 5.57
N LEU A 27 -0.38 -8.07 5.12
CA LEU A 27 -1.59 -7.53 4.46
C LEU A 27 -2.43 -6.69 5.43
N HIS A 28 -2.60 -7.15 6.67
CA HIS A 28 -3.28 -6.35 7.70
C HIS A 28 -2.60 -4.99 7.92
N ARG A 29 -1.26 -4.92 7.82
CA ARG A 29 -0.54 -3.63 7.85
C ARG A 29 -0.85 -2.73 6.66
N GLY A 30 -1.03 -3.32 5.46
CA GLY A 30 -1.51 -2.59 4.29
C GLY A 30 -2.89 -1.97 4.51
N TYR A 31 -3.83 -2.74 5.07
CA TYR A 31 -5.16 -2.25 5.43
C TYR A 31 -5.09 -1.09 6.44
N GLU A 32 -4.29 -1.21 7.51
CA GLU A 32 -4.15 -0.13 8.50
C GLU A 32 -3.53 1.14 7.90
N LEU A 33 -2.57 1.02 6.98
CA LEU A 33 -2.02 2.17 6.25
C LEU A 33 -3.10 2.90 5.43
N GLY A 34 -3.95 2.13 4.74
CA GLY A 34 -5.08 2.67 3.99
C GLY A 34 -6.08 3.39 4.91
N ARG A 35 -6.31 2.88 6.12
CA ARG A 35 -7.20 3.53 7.11
C ARG A 35 -6.61 4.82 7.64
N THR A 36 -5.32 4.84 7.94
CA THR A 36 -4.62 6.06 8.36
C THR A 36 -4.69 7.12 7.27
N ALA A 37 -4.41 6.76 6.01
CA ALA A 37 -4.50 7.70 4.89
C ALA A 37 -5.91 8.32 4.75
N VAL A 38 -6.96 7.51 4.87
CA VAL A 38 -8.36 8.01 4.88
C VAL A 38 -8.61 8.94 6.07
N THR A 39 -8.14 8.57 7.26
CA THR A 39 -8.36 9.34 8.51
C THR A 39 -7.66 10.69 8.48
N GLU A 40 -6.44 10.74 7.93
CA GLU A 40 -5.64 11.95 7.77
C GLU A 40 -6.04 12.78 6.54
N GLY A 41 -7.04 12.34 5.76
CA GLY A 41 -7.53 13.06 4.57
C GLY A 41 -6.54 13.07 3.40
N LEU A 42 -5.61 12.11 3.35
CA LEU A 42 -4.63 11.98 2.29
C LEU A 42 -5.26 11.47 0.99
N SER A 43 -4.75 11.93 -0.14
CA SER A 43 -5.29 11.57 -1.45
C SER A 43 -4.92 10.13 -1.83
N ILE A 44 -5.88 9.42 -2.42
CA ILE A 44 -5.63 8.12 -3.05
C ILE A 44 -4.53 8.21 -4.13
N LEU A 45 -4.44 9.33 -4.84
CA LEU A 45 -3.40 9.55 -5.86
C LEU A 45 -2.01 9.69 -5.24
N GLU A 46 -1.91 10.30 -4.06
CA GLU A 46 -0.64 10.39 -3.32
C GLU A 46 -0.19 9.01 -2.85
N LEU A 47 -1.14 8.19 -2.38
CA LEU A 47 -0.85 6.82 -1.94
C LEU A 47 -0.40 5.92 -3.10
N VAL A 48 -1.05 6.03 -4.27
CA VAL A 48 -0.62 5.31 -5.48
C VAL A 48 0.76 5.77 -5.94
N ARG A 49 1.08 7.06 -5.83
CA ARG A 49 2.43 7.56 -6.13
C ARG A 49 3.47 6.98 -5.17
N ILE A 50 3.21 6.99 -3.86
CA ILE A 50 4.08 6.38 -2.84
C ILE A 50 4.35 4.91 -3.17
N HIS A 51 3.28 4.16 -3.48
CA HIS A 51 3.42 2.75 -3.87
C HIS A 51 4.37 2.60 -5.06
N HIS A 52 4.18 3.39 -6.12
CA HIS A 52 4.99 3.28 -7.32
C HIS A 52 6.46 3.62 -7.06
N GLU A 53 6.73 4.67 -6.27
CA GLU A 53 8.10 5.06 -5.90
C GLU A 53 8.82 3.95 -5.12
N VAL A 54 8.17 3.39 -4.10
CA VAL A 54 8.71 2.29 -3.30
C VAL A 54 8.87 1.02 -4.15
N PHE A 55 7.91 0.73 -5.03
CA PHE A 55 7.96 -0.44 -5.89
C PHE A 55 9.13 -0.36 -6.90
N LEU A 56 9.38 0.82 -7.48
CA LEU A 56 10.52 1.03 -8.39
C LEU A 56 11.87 0.78 -7.70
N GLU A 57 12.01 1.14 -6.43
CA GLU A 57 13.24 0.87 -5.67
C GLU A 57 13.44 -0.63 -5.48
N VAL A 58 12.38 -1.35 -5.12
CA VAL A 58 12.41 -2.81 -5.02
C VAL A 58 12.78 -3.46 -6.35
N LEU A 59 12.19 -3.01 -7.46
CA LEU A 59 12.47 -3.55 -8.79
C LEU A 59 13.93 -3.39 -9.20
N ARG A 60 14.62 -2.33 -8.78
CA ARG A 60 16.05 -2.12 -9.08
C ARG A 60 16.95 -3.13 -8.36
N GLU A 61 16.51 -3.64 -7.21
CA GLU A 61 17.27 -4.59 -6.40
C GLU A 61 16.83 -6.05 -6.62
N THR A 62 15.71 -6.25 -7.31
CA THR A 62 15.12 -7.57 -7.57
C THR A 62 15.79 -8.26 -8.78
N PRO A 63 16.26 -9.51 -8.63
CA PRO A 63 16.74 -10.30 -9.76
C PRO A 63 15.66 -10.52 -10.82
N ALA A 64 16.05 -10.56 -12.09
CA ALA A 64 15.11 -10.70 -13.21
C ALA A 64 14.16 -11.92 -13.10
N ALA A 65 14.64 -13.01 -12.50
CA ALA A 65 13.86 -14.22 -12.29
C ALA A 65 12.70 -14.04 -11.30
N ASP A 66 12.85 -13.11 -10.35
CA ASP A 66 11.89 -12.89 -9.25
C ASP A 66 10.90 -11.76 -9.58
N LEU A 67 11.16 -10.97 -10.64
CA LEU A 67 10.32 -9.82 -11.04
C LEU A 67 8.83 -10.14 -11.18
N PRO A 68 8.41 -11.26 -11.82
CA PRO A 68 6.98 -11.58 -11.93
C PRO A 68 6.33 -11.78 -10.56
N GLU A 69 7.02 -12.46 -9.65
CA GLU A 69 6.52 -12.74 -8.30
C GLU A 69 6.39 -11.45 -7.49
N VAL A 70 7.42 -10.62 -7.51
CA VAL A 70 7.44 -9.32 -6.83
C VAL A 70 6.38 -8.38 -7.38
N ALA A 71 6.17 -8.35 -8.70
CA ALA A 71 5.12 -7.54 -9.32
C ALA A 71 3.71 -7.99 -8.92
N THR A 72 3.46 -9.30 -8.85
CA THR A 72 2.18 -9.82 -8.34
C THR A 72 1.96 -9.42 -6.89
N ALA A 73 2.96 -9.62 -6.03
CA ALA A 73 2.89 -9.21 -4.63
C ALA A 73 2.65 -7.70 -4.50
N ALA A 74 3.29 -6.89 -5.34
CA ALA A 74 3.09 -5.45 -5.34
C ALA A 74 1.62 -5.06 -5.58
N SER A 75 1.00 -5.69 -6.57
CA SER A 75 -0.42 -5.50 -6.86
C SER A 75 -1.33 -5.95 -5.71
N GLU A 76 -1.07 -7.12 -5.13
CA GLU A 76 -1.85 -7.65 -4.00
C GLU A 76 -1.82 -6.70 -2.80
N PHE A 77 -0.63 -6.20 -2.45
CA PHE A 77 -0.47 -5.24 -1.37
C PHE A 77 -1.19 -3.91 -1.64
N LEU A 78 -1.08 -3.38 -2.86
CA LEU A 78 -1.76 -2.14 -3.22
C LEU A 78 -3.29 -2.28 -3.13
N LEU A 79 -3.84 -3.39 -3.61
CA LEU A 79 -5.29 -3.65 -3.53
C LEU A 79 -5.77 -3.68 -2.08
N GLU A 80 -5.02 -4.30 -1.18
CA GLU A 80 -5.37 -4.35 0.24
C GLU A 80 -5.37 -2.95 0.88
N VAL A 81 -4.37 -2.13 0.56
CA VAL A 81 -4.31 -0.73 1.04
C VAL A 81 -5.50 0.07 0.49
N LEU A 82 -5.87 -0.12 -0.77
CA LEU A 82 -6.96 0.61 -1.43
C LEU A 82 -8.36 0.11 -1.06
N ALA A 83 -8.48 -1.09 -0.49
CA ALA A 83 -9.76 -1.63 -0.03
C ALA A 83 -10.45 -0.69 0.98
N THR A 84 -9.68 0.04 1.79
CA THR A 84 -10.22 1.02 2.76
C THR A 84 -10.92 2.19 2.10
N PHE A 85 -10.43 2.65 0.95
CA PHE A 85 -11.04 3.73 0.17
C PHE A 85 -12.35 3.24 -0.46
N ASP A 86 -12.39 2.02 -1.00
CA ASP A 86 -13.63 1.42 -1.55
C ASP A 86 -14.69 1.24 -0.46
N MET A 87 -14.32 0.69 0.70
CA MET A 87 -15.22 0.54 1.85
C MET A 87 -15.77 1.88 2.34
N THR A 88 -14.92 2.90 2.39
CA THR A 88 -15.31 4.26 2.78
C THR A 88 -16.31 4.84 1.79
N GLN A 89 -16.02 4.74 0.48
CA GLN A 89 -16.89 5.24 -0.58
C GLN A 89 -18.25 4.54 -0.59
N ARG A 90 -18.30 3.20 -0.44
CA ARG A 90 -19.55 2.44 -0.32
C ARG A 90 -20.35 2.83 0.92
N GLY A 91 -19.68 2.96 2.07
CA GLY A 91 -20.32 3.40 3.32
C GLY A 91 -20.91 4.82 3.28
N PHE A 92 -20.44 5.67 2.35
CA PHE A 92 -21.06 6.96 2.03
C PHE A 92 -22.26 6.84 1.09
N LEU A 93 -22.21 5.92 0.11
CA LEU A 93 -23.28 5.71 -0.87
C LEU A 93 -24.49 4.97 -0.29
N ASP A 94 -24.28 4.00 0.61
CA ASP A 94 -25.34 3.25 1.29
C ASP A 94 -26.12 4.09 2.31
N ARG A 95 -25.59 5.25 2.69
CA ARG A 95 -26.19 6.18 3.66
C ARG A 95 -27.06 7.26 3.01
N ARG A 96 -27.33 7.16 1.70
CA ARG A 96 -28.19 8.06 0.91
C ARG A 96 -29.49 7.36 0.53
#